data_AF-X1RYZ0-F1
#
_entry.id   AF-X1RYZ0-F1
#
_cell.length_a   1.000
_cell.length_b   1.000
_cell.length_c   1.000
_cell.angle_alpha   90.00
_cell.angle_beta   90.00
_cell.angle_gamma   90.00
#
_symmetry.space_group_name_H-M   'P 1'
#
loop_
_entity.id
_entity.type
_entity.pdbx_description
1 polymer ?
#
loop_
_entity_poly.entity_id
_entity_poly.type
_entity_poly.pdbx_seq_one_letter_code
_entity_poly.pdbx_strand_id
1 'polypeptide(L)' 'PGVIASKTDKPVIGVPVSDKLGGLDALLSIVQMPPRIPVACVGIDRGENAAYLAIRILNLLKK' A
#
# COMPACT_ATOMS: atom_id res chain seq x y z
N PRO A 1 1.27 4.87 -5.70
CA PRO A 1 1.97 3.78 -4.96
C PRO A 1 2.93 2.94 -5.82
N GLY A 2 2.46 2.39 -6.95
CA GLY A 2 3.27 1.55 -7.83
C GLY A 2 4.57 2.20 -8.34
N VAL A 3 4.55 3.49 -8.70
CA VAL A 3 5.75 4.22 -9.16
C VAL A 3 6.84 4.33 -8.09
N ILE A 4 6.45 4.40 -6.81
CA ILE A 4 7.43 4.43 -5.72
C ILE A 4 7.99 3.01 -5.51
N ALA A 5 7.12 1.98 -5.53
CA ALA A 5 7.53 0.59 -5.42
C ALA A 5 8.46 0.14 -6.55
N SER A 6 8.36 0.73 -7.75
CA SER A 6 9.29 0.43 -8.85
C SER A 6 10.66 1.10 -8.70
N LYS A 7 10.85 1.96 -7.70
CA LYS A 7 12.08 2.75 -7.49
C LYS A 7 12.80 2.42 -6.19
N THR A 8 12.28 1.48 -5.39
CA THR A 8 12.87 1.13 -4.10
C THR A 8 12.60 -0.33 -3.74
N ASP A 9 13.58 -0.97 -3.08
CA ASP A 9 13.40 -2.30 -2.49
C ASP A 9 12.77 -2.24 -1.09
N LYS A 10 12.53 -1.03 -0.54
CA LYS A 10 11.83 -0.88 0.73
C LYS A 10 10.35 -1.25 0.58
N PRO A 11 9.71 -1.81 1.63
CA PRO A 11 8.27 -2.06 1.60
C PRO A 11 7.48 -0.77 1.34
N VAL A 12 6.59 -0.80 0.36
CA VAL A 12 5.68 0.31 0.04
C VAL A 12 4.25 -0.07 0.40
N ILE A 13 3.60 0.76 1.22
CA ILE A 13 2.20 0.59 1.61
C ILE A 13 1.35 1.57 0.81
N GLY A 14 0.32 1.08 0.13
CA GLY A 14 -0.62 1.88 -0.65
C GLY A 14 -1.95 2.03 0.07
N VAL A 15 -2.42 3.26 0.23
CA VAL A 15 -3.78 3.57 0.70
C VAL A 15 -4.59 4.04 -0.51
N PRO A 16 -5.61 3.28 -0.94
CA PRO A 16 -6.56 3.76 -1.94
C PRO A 16 -7.37 4.90 -1.34
N VAL A 17 -7.47 6.02 -2.06
CA VAL A 17 -8.29 7.16 -1.65
C VAL A 17 -9.60 7.09 -2.43
N SER A 18 -10.73 7.20 -1.74
CA SER A 18 -12.02 7.22 -2.43
C SER A 18 -12.20 8.49 -3.25
N ASP A 19 -12.59 8.31 -4.51
CA ASP A 19 -13.01 9.40 -5.39
C ASP A 19 -14.15 8.88 -6.29
N LYS A 20 -13.83 8.45 -7.51
CA LYS A 20 -14.81 7.84 -8.42
C LYS A 20 -15.08 6.39 -8.04
N LEU A 21 -16.25 5.87 -8.40
CA LEU A 21 -16.64 4.47 -8.16
C LEU A 21 -16.47 4.00 -6.70
N GLY A 22 -16.58 4.92 -5.73
CA GLY A 22 -16.38 4.62 -4.31
C GLY A 22 -14.97 4.15 -3.94
N GLY A 23 -13.95 4.46 -4.77
CA GLY A 23 -12.56 4.07 -4.55
C GLY A 23 -12.18 2.69 -5.08
N LEU A 24 -13.08 2.00 -5.80
CA LEU A 24 -12.77 0.72 -6.44
C LEU A 24 -11.69 0.87 -7.54
N ASP A 25 -11.72 1.99 -8.26
CA ASP A 25 -10.70 2.37 -9.24
C ASP A 25 -9.33 2.52 -8.60
N ALA A 26 -9.25 3.29 -7.52
CA ALA A 26 -8.03 3.46 -6.74
C ALA A 26 -7.54 2.12 -6.17
N LEU A 27 -8.44 1.31 -5.61
CA LEU A 27 -8.11 -0.01 -5.06
C LEU A 27 -7.47 -0.91 -6.11
N LEU A 28 -8.13 -1.07 -7.27
CA LEU A 28 -7.63 -1.92 -8.35
C LEU A 28 -6.32 -1.38 -8.94
N SER A 29 -6.16 -0.05 -9.05
CA SER A 29 -4.92 0.58 -9.53
C SER A 29 -3.71 0.35 -8.60
N ILE A 30 -3.96 0.03 -7.33
CA ILE A 30 -2.91 -0.19 -6.32
C ILE A 30 -2.66 -1.68 -6.08
N VAL A 31 -3.70 -2.51 -5.99
CA VAL A 31 -3.56 -3.91 -5.60
C VAL A 31 -3.12 -4.81 -6.77
N GLN A 32 -3.49 -4.47 -8.01
CA GLN A 32 -3.19 -5.27 -9.20
C GLN A 32 -1.80 -4.99 -9.75
N MET A 33 -0.77 -5.16 -8.93
CA MET A 33 0.62 -4.95 -9.33
C MET A 33 1.16 -6.13 -10.16
N PRO A 34 1.98 -5.87 -11.20
CA PRO A 34 2.65 -6.93 -11.95
C PRO A 34 3.68 -7.68 -11.07
N PRO A 35 4.11 -8.88 -11.51
CA PRO A 35 5.12 -9.65 -10.79
C PRO A 35 6.40 -8.84 -10.49
N ARG A 36 7.00 -9.10 -9.33
CA ARG A 36 8.25 -8.50 -8.81
C ARG A 36 8.20 -7.04 -8.35
N ILE A 37 7.07 -6.32 -8.50
CA ILE A 37 6.92 -4.94 -7.99
C ILE A 37 5.76 -4.92 -6.97
N PRO A 38 5.93 -5.50 -5.77
CA PRO A 38 4.83 -5.63 -4.81
C PRO A 38 4.48 -4.31 -4.14
N VAL A 39 3.18 -4.14 -3.83
CA VAL A 39 2.66 -3.05 -2.99
C VAL A 39 1.76 -3.67 -1.92
N ALA A 40 1.96 -3.31 -0.65
CA ALA A 40 1.06 -3.70 0.42
C ALA A 40 -0.16 -2.77 0.42
N CYS A 41 -1.26 -3.20 -0.20
CA CYS A 41 -2.50 -2.43 -0.26
C CYS A 41 -3.34 -2.61 1.01
N VAL A 42 -3.83 -1.51 1.59
CA VAL A 42 -4.82 -1.55 2.69
C VAL A 42 -6.21 -1.20 2.17
N GLY A 43 -7.23 -1.22 3.05
CA GLY A 43 -8.58 -0.82 2.69
C GLY A 43 -8.67 0.64 2.23
N ILE A 44 -9.71 0.96 1.45
CA ILE A 44 -10.00 2.31 0.96
C ILE A 44 -10.14 3.28 2.15
N ASP A 45 -9.45 4.42 2.05
CA ASP A 45 -9.32 5.48 3.06
C ASP A 45 -8.75 5.04 4.41
N ARG A 46 -8.16 3.84 4.51
CA ARG A 46 -7.60 3.31 5.76
C ARG A 46 -6.15 3.72 5.99
N GLY A 47 -5.90 5.03 6.05
CA GLY A 47 -4.58 5.59 6.38
C GLY A 47 -4.06 5.12 7.76
N GLU A 48 -4.95 4.98 8.73
CA GLU A 48 -4.62 4.45 10.06
C GLU A 48 -4.12 3.00 9.98
N ASN A 49 -4.77 2.14 9.20
CA ASN A 49 -4.31 0.75 9.02
C ASN A 49 -2.95 0.70 8.32
N ALA A 50 -2.66 1.63 7.40
CA ALA A 50 -1.33 1.73 6.80
C ALA A 50 -0.26 2.09 7.84
N ALA A 51 -0.55 3.01 8.76
CA ALA A 51 0.36 3.33 9.86
C ALA A 51 0.57 2.12 10.79
N TYR A 52 -0.50 1.42 11.18
CA TYR A 52 -0.37 0.19 11.99
C TYR A 52 0.41 -0.91 11.26
N LEU A 53 0.21 -1.09 9.95
CA LEU A 53 0.99 -2.05 9.16
C LEU A 53 2.47 -1.67 9.12
N ALA A 54 2.79 -0.38 8.96
CA ALA A 54 4.17 0.11 9.03
C ALA A 54 4.80 -0.16 10.40
N ILE A 55 4.08 0.11 11.50
CA ILE A 55 4.54 -0.21 12.86
C ILE A 55 4.80 -1.71 13.02
N ARG A 56 3.92 -2.57 12.52
CA ARG A 56 4.10 -4.03 12.57
C ARG A 56 5.36 -4.46 11.81
N ILE A 57 5.62 -3.90 10.63
CA ILE A 57 6.85 -4.17 9.87
C ILE A 57 8.09 -3.72 10.65
N LEU A 58 8.07 -2.50 11.20
CA LEU A 58 9.20 -1.96 11.97
C LEU A 58 9.46 -2.74 13.25
N ASN A 59 8.42 -3.24 13.92
CA ASN A 59 8.56 -4.04 15.13
C ASN A 59 9.26 -5.38 14.87
N LEU A 60 9.19 -5.95 13.67
CA LEU A 60 9.97 -7.14 13.31
C LEU A 60 11.48 -6.87 13.25
N LEU A 61 11.89 -5.60 13.11
CA LEU A 61 13.29 -5.18 13.05
C LEU A 61 13.84 -4.76 14.42
N LYS A 62 12.96 -4.45 15.39
CA LYS A 62 13.37 -4.12 16.75
C LYS A 62 13.71 -5.42 17.47
N LYS A 63 14.99 -5.53 17.88
CA LYS A 63 15.45 -6.56 18.82
C LYS A 63 14.97 -6.26 20.24
#